data_AF-A0A7C1EM79-F1
#
_entry.id   AF-A0A7C1EM79-F1
#
_cell.length_a   1.000
_cell.length_b   1.000
_cell.length_c   1.000
_cell.angle_alpha   90.00
_cell.angle_beta   90.00
_cell.angle_gamma   90.00
#
_symmetry.space_group_name_H-M   'P 1'
#
loop_
_entity.id
_entity.type
_entity.pdbx_description
1 polymer ?
#
loop_
_entity_poly.entity_id
_entity_poly.type
_entity_poly.pdbx_seq_one_letter_code
_entity_poly.pdbx_strand_id
1 'polypeptide(L)'
;MPDFDSLWNYADPAGTERKFRALLPECVTDAERAELLTQIARTHSLRRQFAVAHAVLDEAKALISNFQSRVYVRYLLERGRTFNSAQQKPPASELFLQAWYLARELGEEFYAVDAAHMLGLSEPPEQQLQWNLLALAYAEQASEPRARQWCGALYNNLGWTYHHSGQYEKALEMFERGLAFRRESQQAAETRIAQWCVARCLRSLNRLAEALALQKALLAEHNALGTRDGYVFEELGECLLALHRPLEARPYFAQAYAELAQDAWLVENEAARLERLKQLSL
;
A
#
# COMPACT_ATOMS: atom_id res chain seq x y z
N MET A 1 2.76 -26.04 -9.59
CA MET A 1 1.63 -25.63 -8.72
C MET A 1 0.79 -24.53 -9.39
N PRO A 2 -0.54 -24.43 -9.18
CA PRO A 2 -1.34 -23.27 -9.58
C PRO A 2 -0.74 -21.96 -9.05
N ASP A 3 -1.01 -20.84 -9.73
CA ASP A 3 -0.65 -19.50 -9.25
C ASP A 3 -1.48 -19.16 -7.99
N PHE A 4 -1.01 -19.65 -6.84
CA PHE A 4 -1.67 -19.43 -5.56
C PHE A 4 -1.62 -17.95 -5.15
N ASP A 5 -0.73 -17.13 -5.71
CA ASP A 5 -0.70 -15.70 -5.41
C ASP A 5 -2.03 -15.03 -5.82
N SER A 6 -2.70 -15.53 -6.86
CA SER A 6 -4.02 -15.07 -7.31
C SER A 6 -5.17 -15.37 -6.32
N LEU A 7 -4.96 -16.26 -5.35
CA LEU A 7 -5.99 -16.65 -4.38
C LEU A 7 -6.06 -15.73 -3.16
N TRP A 8 -5.13 -14.77 -3.04
CA TRP A 8 -5.08 -13.83 -1.93
C TRP A 8 -6.35 -12.98 -1.84
N ASN A 9 -6.94 -12.96 -0.64
CA ASN A 9 -7.86 -11.92 -0.22
C ASN A 9 -7.32 -11.27 1.05
N TYR A 10 -6.70 -10.08 0.91
CA TYR A 10 -6.12 -9.35 2.02
C TYR A 10 -7.15 -8.87 3.05
N ALA A 11 -8.43 -8.74 2.67
CA ALA A 11 -9.53 -8.43 3.58
C ALA A 11 -10.01 -9.64 4.40
N ASP A 12 -9.67 -10.87 3.97
CA ASP A 12 -9.93 -12.10 4.72
C ASP A 12 -8.68 -13.01 4.74
N PRO A 13 -7.66 -12.68 5.56
CA PRO A 13 -6.47 -13.52 5.70
C PRO A 13 -6.80 -14.93 6.19
N ALA A 14 -7.85 -15.11 7.01
CA ALA A 14 -8.24 -16.42 7.52
C ALA A 14 -8.85 -17.31 6.43
N GLY A 15 -9.67 -16.75 5.54
CA GLY A 15 -10.17 -17.45 4.36
C GLY A 15 -9.09 -17.77 3.36
N THR A 16 -8.13 -16.86 3.18
CA THR A 16 -6.95 -17.11 2.35
C THR A 16 -6.12 -18.28 2.89
N GLU A 17 -5.89 -18.34 4.22
CA GLU A 17 -5.20 -19.45 4.87
C GLU A 17 -5.85 -20.80 4.55
N ARG A 18 -7.18 -20.89 4.65
CA ARG A 18 -7.92 -22.14 4.35
C ARG A 18 -7.68 -22.61 2.91
N LYS A 19 -7.69 -21.68 1.94
CA LYS A 19 -7.41 -21.98 0.54
C LYS A 19 -5.98 -22.50 0.35
N PHE A 20 -4.99 -21.84 0.95
CA PHE A 20 -3.61 -22.28 0.88
C PHE A 20 -3.39 -23.64 1.53
N ARG A 21 -3.98 -23.91 2.70
CA ARG A 21 -3.86 -25.22 3.34
C ARG A 21 -4.47 -26.34 2.50
N ALA A 22 -5.55 -26.06 1.76
CA ALA A 22 -6.15 -27.05 0.86
C ALA A 22 -5.25 -27.43 -0.32
N LEU A 23 -4.29 -26.56 -0.70
CA LEU A 23 -3.32 -26.83 -1.77
C LEU A 23 -2.07 -27.59 -1.30
N LEU A 24 -1.79 -27.66 0.01
CA LEU A 24 -0.60 -28.36 0.54
C LEU A 24 -0.46 -29.83 0.07
N PRO A 25 -1.55 -30.63 -0.01
CA PRO A 25 -1.48 -32.00 -0.53
C PRO A 25 -1.13 -32.07 -2.03
N GLU A 26 -1.32 -30.99 -2.78
CA GLU A 26 -1.02 -30.91 -4.22
C GLU A 26 0.45 -30.56 -4.51
N CYS A 27 1.22 -30.13 -3.50
CA CYS A 27 2.64 -29.83 -3.66
C CYS A 27 3.44 -31.10 -3.93
N VAL A 28 4.13 -31.14 -5.08
CA VAL A 28 4.92 -32.29 -5.51
C VAL A 28 6.35 -32.21 -4.97
N THR A 29 6.84 -30.99 -4.73
CA THR A 29 8.21 -30.75 -4.23
C THR A 29 8.21 -30.04 -2.88
N ASP A 30 9.29 -30.21 -2.13
CA ASP A 30 9.52 -29.49 -0.88
C ASP A 30 9.64 -27.98 -1.11
N ALA A 31 10.16 -27.55 -2.27
CA ALA A 31 10.23 -26.14 -2.63
C ALA A 31 8.82 -25.53 -2.82
N GLU A 32 7.92 -26.20 -3.55
CA GLU A 32 6.52 -25.76 -3.69
C GLU A 32 5.81 -25.69 -2.33
N ARG A 33 6.02 -26.71 -1.49
CA ARG A 33 5.44 -26.75 -0.14
C ARG A 33 5.98 -25.62 0.73
N ALA A 34 7.29 -25.40 0.72
CA ALA A 34 7.92 -24.31 1.46
C ALA A 34 7.39 -22.94 1.00
N GLU A 35 7.25 -22.74 -0.31
CA GLU A 35 6.73 -21.49 -0.86
C GLU A 35 5.30 -21.20 -0.39
N LEU A 36 4.43 -22.21 -0.43
CA LEU A 36 3.06 -22.10 0.07
C LEU A 36 3.00 -21.87 1.58
N LEU A 37 3.88 -22.51 2.36
CA LEU A 37 4.01 -22.26 3.80
C LEU A 37 4.43 -20.81 4.10
N THR A 38 5.29 -20.18 3.28
CA THR A 38 5.61 -18.75 3.49
C THR A 38 4.36 -17.87 3.39
N GLN A 39 3.44 -18.18 2.46
CA GLN A 39 2.19 -17.43 2.32
C GLN A 39 1.18 -17.74 3.42
N ILE A 40 1.11 -19.00 3.89
CA ILE A 40 0.31 -19.36 5.08
C ILE A 40 0.80 -18.55 6.29
N ALA A 41 2.12 -18.47 6.51
CA ALA A 41 2.68 -17.66 7.59
C ALA A 41 2.31 -16.17 7.47
N ARG A 42 2.32 -15.61 6.25
CA ARG A 42 1.88 -14.22 6.00
C ARG A 42 0.44 -13.98 6.48
N THR A 43 -0.47 -14.95 6.31
CA THR A 43 -1.86 -14.82 6.81
C THR A 43 -1.92 -14.73 8.34
N HIS A 44 -1.06 -15.47 9.05
CA HIS A 44 -0.96 -15.40 10.51
C HIS A 44 -0.36 -14.06 10.97
N SER A 45 0.69 -13.59 10.28
CA SER A 45 1.31 -12.29 10.54
C SER A 45 0.30 -11.12 10.41
N LEU A 46 -0.50 -11.10 9.35
CA LEU A 46 -1.57 -10.10 9.15
C LEU A 46 -2.64 -10.12 10.25
N ARG A 47 -2.87 -11.28 10.87
CA ARG A 47 -3.78 -11.44 12.02
C ARG A 47 -3.07 -11.26 13.37
N ARG A 48 -1.83 -10.76 13.37
CA ARG A 48 -0.98 -10.55 14.55
C ARG A 48 -0.65 -11.83 15.35
N GLN A 49 -0.77 -12.99 14.71
CA GLN A 49 -0.46 -14.30 15.28
C GLN A 49 1.02 -14.64 15.04
N PHE A 50 1.92 -13.79 15.57
CA PHE A 50 3.35 -13.81 15.19
C PHE A 50 4.06 -15.11 15.57
N ALA A 51 3.77 -15.69 16.74
CA ALA A 51 4.36 -16.97 17.15
C ALA A 51 4.01 -18.11 16.19
N VAL A 52 2.75 -18.16 15.73
CA VAL A 52 2.28 -19.15 14.75
C VAL A 52 2.93 -18.90 13.39
N ALA A 53 3.01 -17.64 12.96
CA ALA A 53 3.72 -17.28 11.72
C ALA A 53 5.18 -17.73 11.74
N HIS A 54 5.90 -17.52 12.86
CA HIS A 54 7.27 -17.98 13.01
C HIS A 54 7.39 -19.51 12.96
N ALA A 55 6.51 -20.25 13.64
CA ALA A 55 6.52 -21.71 13.60
C ALA A 55 6.31 -22.25 12.17
N VAL A 56 5.35 -21.71 11.42
CA VAL A 56 5.12 -22.09 10.02
C VAL A 56 6.33 -21.74 9.13
N LEU A 57 7.01 -20.62 9.40
CA LEU A 57 8.24 -20.25 8.69
C LEU A 57 9.43 -21.16 9.04
N ASP A 58 9.49 -21.69 10.27
CA ASP A 58 10.50 -22.67 10.66
C ASP A 58 10.29 -24.00 9.90
N GLU A 59 9.03 -24.43 9.74
CA GLU A 59 8.66 -25.57 8.89
C GLU A 59 9.05 -25.31 7.42
N ALA A 60 8.75 -24.13 6.89
CA ALA A 60 9.13 -23.76 5.53
C ALA A 60 10.65 -23.80 5.35
N LYS A 61 11.42 -23.24 6.31
CA LYS A 61 12.88 -23.24 6.26
C LYS A 61 13.47 -24.64 6.28
N ALA A 62 12.91 -25.57 7.06
CA ALA A 62 13.38 -26.96 7.11
C ALA A 62 13.27 -27.70 5.76
N LEU A 63 12.33 -27.28 4.91
CA LEU A 63 12.13 -27.84 3.56
C LEU A 63 13.01 -27.20 2.49
N ILE A 64 13.63 -26.03 2.75
CA ILE A 64 14.47 -25.32 1.79
C ILE A 64 15.88 -25.91 1.84
N SER A 65 16.23 -26.69 0.81
CA SER A 65 17.57 -27.26 0.64
C SER A 65 18.54 -26.36 -0.13
N ASN A 66 18.04 -25.49 -1.01
CA ASN A 66 18.83 -24.53 -1.77
C ASN A 66 18.55 -23.09 -1.29
N PHE A 67 19.52 -22.48 -0.60
CA PHE A 67 19.43 -21.10 -0.13
C PHE A 67 19.72 -20.05 -1.23
N GLN A 68 20.17 -20.46 -2.40
CA GLN A 68 20.31 -19.63 -3.60
C GLN A 68 19.09 -19.82 -4.51
N SER A 69 17.90 -19.51 -3.98
CA SER A 69 16.63 -19.76 -4.67
C SER A 69 15.55 -18.73 -4.34
N ARG A 70 14.57 -18.58 -5.25
CA ARG A 70 13.38 -17.74 -5.07
C ARG A 70 12.60 -18.08 -3.79
N VAL A 71 12.44 -19.37 -3.46
CA VAL A 71 11.71 -19.77 -2.24
C VAL A 71 12.42 -19.28 -0.98
N TYR A 72 13.76 -19.23 -0.98
CA TYR A 72 14.50 -18.66 0.14
C TYR A 72 14.34 -17.14 0.24
N VAL A 73 14.32 -16.43 -0.90
CA VAL A 73 13.98 -14.99 -0.92
C VAL A 73 12.60 -14.75 -0.31
N ARG A 74 11.58 -15.52 -0.70
CA ARG A 74 10.22 -15.40 -0.12
C ARG A 74 10.19 -15.71 1.37
N TYR A 75 10.92 -16.73 1.83
CA TYR A 75 11.07 -17.02 3.25
C TYR A 75 11.65 -15.82 4.01
N LEU A 76 12.75 -15.23 3.51
CA LEU A 76 13.40 -14.07 4.15
C LEU A 76 12.43 -12.88 4.25
N LEU A 77 11.71 -12.59 3.16
CA LEU A 77 10.69 -11.55 3.11
C LEU A 77 9.58 -11.77 4.13
N GLU A 78 8.98 -12.97 4.20
CA GLU A 78 7.86 -13.23 5.12
C GLU A 78 8.30 -13.32 6.59
N ARG A 79 9.52 -13.81 6.85
CA ARG A 79 10.13 -13.76 8.19
C ARG A 79 10.40 -12.31 8.62
N GLY A 80 10.95 -11.51 7.72
CA GLY A 80 11.17 -10.08 7.95
C GLY A 80 9.86 -9.34 8.21
N ARG A 81 8.81 -9.61 7.41
CA ARG A 81 7.46 -9.03 7.63
C ARG A 81 6.90 -9.38 9.00
N THR A 82 7.05 -10.63 9.43
CA THR A 82 6.57 -11.07 10.74
C THR A 82 7.25 -10.31 11.87
N PHE A 83 8.57 -10.12 11.81
CA PHE A 83 9.28 -9.27 12.78
C PHE A 83 8.87 -7.80 12.69
N ASN A 84 8.76 -7.25 11.48
CA ASN A 84 8.39 -5.85 11.26
C ASN A 84 6.99 -5.53 11.82
N SER A 85 6.01 -6.39 11.55
CA SER A 85 4.64 -6.27 12.07
C SER A 85 4.58 -6.45 13.59
N ALA A 86 5.49 -7.24 14.17
CA ALA A 86 5.70 -7.35 15.61
C ALA A 86 6.52 -6.18 16.21
N GLN A 87 6.78 -5.12 15.45
CA GLN A 87 7.56 -3.93 15.83
C GLN A 87 9.04 -4.21 16.14
N GLN A 88 9.57 -5.36 15.72
CA GLN A 88 10.97 -5.73 15.85
C GLN A 88 11.74 -5.32 14.58
N LYS A 89 12.04 -4.03 14.47
CA LYS A 89 12.63 -3.43 13.26
C LYS A 89 14.02 -3.96 12.90
N PRO A 90 15.00 -4.07 13.82
CA PRO A 90 16.35 -4.53 13.46
C PRO A 90 16.42 -5.92 12.83
N PRO A 91 15.82 -7.00 13.40
CA PRO A 91 15.88 -8.32 12.77
C PRO A 91 15.07 -8.37 11.46
N ALA A 92 14.03 -7.53 11.31
CA ALA A 92 13.32 -7.42 10.05
C ALA A 92 14.21 -6.84 8.94
N SER A 93 14.88 -5.72 9.23
CA SER A 93 15.83 -5.06 8.33
C SER A 93 16.94 -5.98 7.86
N GLU A 94 17.56 -6.74 8.77
CA GLU A 94 18.61 -7.70 8.40
C GLU A 94 18.12 -8.75 7.39
N LEU A 95 16.88 -9.25 7.56
CA LEU A 95 16.28 -10.24 6.66
C LEU A 95 15.89 -9.63 5.31
N PHE A 96 15.34 -8.41 5.31
CA PHE A 96 15.02 -7.72 4.07
C PHE A 96 16.27 -7.35 3.27
N LEU A 97 17.37 -6.99 3.95
CA LEU A 97 18.65 -6.74 3.31
C LEU A 97 19.23 -8.01 2.67
N GLN A 98 19.15 -9.15 3.35
CA GLN A 98 19.49 -10.44 2.75
C GLN A 98 18.63 -10.75 1.52
N ALA A 99 17.31 -10.55 1.63
CA ALA A 99 16.38 -10.77 0.52
C ALA A 99 16.67 -9.86 -0.67
N TRP A 100 17.01 -8.58 -0.44
CA TRP A 100 17.38 -7.62 -1.46
C TRP A 100 18.58 -8.08 -2.29
N TYR A 101 19.68 -8.43 -1.62
CA TYR A 101 20.90 -8.87 -2.31
C TYR A 101 20.67 -10.19 -3.07
N LEU A 102 20.03 -11.16 -2.42
CA LEU A 102 19.76 -12.46 -3.03
C LEU A 102 18.81 -12.36 -4.22
N ALA A 103 17.72 -11.60 -4.11
CA ALA A 103 16.78 -11.42 -5.20
C ALA A 103 17.47 -10.79 -6.43
N ARG A 104 18.35 -9.81 -6.21
CA ARG A 104 19.12 -9.19 -7.28
C ARG A 104 20.12 -10.14 -7.93
N GLU A 105 20.82 -10.94 -7.14
CA GLU A 105 21.75 -11.96 -7.64
C GLU A 105 21.04 -12.99 -8.52
N LEU A 106 19.82 -13.38 -8.13
CA LEU A 106 19.00 -14.35 -8.86
C LEU A 106 18.22 -13.75 -10.05
N GLY A 107 18.24 -12.42 -10.23
CA GLY A 107 17.42 -11.74 -11.24
C GLY A 107 15.92 -11.74 -10.94
N GLU A 108 15.54 -11.93 -9.68
CA GLU A 108 14.16 -11.94 -9.17
C GLU A 108 13.66 -10.51 -8.95
N GLU A 109 13.43 -9.77 -10.04
CA GLU A 109 13.18 -8.33 -10.01
C GLU A 109 11.99 -7.95 -9.11
N PHE A 110 10.87 -8.68 -9.19
CA PHE A 110 9.70 -8.43 -8.35
C PHE A 110 10.03 -8.49 -6.85
N TYR A 111 10.77 -9.51 -6.42
CA TYR A 111 11.13 -9.70 -5.01
C TYR A 111 12.25 -8.76 -4.56
N ALA A 112 13.12 -8.32 -5.48
CA ALA A 112 14.09 -7.28 -5.20
C ALA A 112 13.38 -5.95 -4.88
N VAL A 113 12.43 -5.51 -5.72
CA VAL A 113 11.64 -4.30 -5.42
C VAL A 113 10.91 -4.44 -4.08
N ASP A 114 10.29 -5.60 -3.85
CA ASP A 114 9.59 -5.89 -2.60
C ASP A 114 10.50 -5.78 -1.37
N ALA A 115 11.71 -6.34 -1.42
CA ALA A 115 12.69 -6.23 -0.35
C ALA A 115 13.13 -4.77 -0.09
N ALA A 116 13.45 -4.02 -1.15
CA ALA A 116 13.82 -2.60 -1.02
C ALA A 116 12.68 -1.75 -0.47
N HIS A 117 11.44 -2.02 -0.89
CA HIS A 117 10.26 -1.37 -0.33
C HIS A 117 10.11 -1.67 1.16
N MET A 118 10.30 -2.93 1.57
CA MET A 118 10.23 -3.31 2.98
C MET A 118 11.32 -2.63 3.83
N LEU A 119 12.54 -2.46 3.29
CA LEU A 119 13.60 -1.68 3.94
C LEU A 119 13.20 -0.21 4.11
N GLY A 120 12.51 0.37 3.12
CA GLY A 120 11.89 1.69 3.21
C GLY A 120 10.84 1.85 4.31
N LEU A 121 10.40 0.76 4.94
CA LEU A 121 9.48 0.74 6.07
C LEU A 121 10.13 0.30 7.40
N SER A 122 11.28 -0.40 7.34
CA SER A 122 11.92 -0.98 8.51
C SER A 122 13.16 -0.23 8.99
N GLU A 123 13.89 0.42 8.09
CA GLU A 123 15.09 1.17 8.41
C GLU A 123 14.81 2.43 9.23
N PRO A 124 15.82 3.00 9.90
CA PRO A 124 15.71 4.31 10.57
C PRO A 124 15.20 5.42 9.62
N PRO A 125 14.45 6.42 10.14
CA PRO A 125 13.82 7.46 9.32
C PRO A 125 14.75 8.15 8.32
N GLU A 126 16.02 8.34 8.68
CA GLU A 126 17.04 8.94 7.82
C GLU A 126 17.36 8.13 6.55
N GLN A 127 17.09 6.83 6.56
CA GLN A 127 17.35 5.90 5.45
C GLN A 127 16.08 5.50 4.68
N GLN A 128 14.89 5.62 5.29
CA GLN A 128 13.62 5.17 4.68
C GLN A 128 13.37 5.79 3.29
N LEU A 129 13.60 7.11 3.16
CA LEU A 129 13.42 7.80 1.89
C LEU A 129 14.37 7.26 0.81
N GLN A 130 15.63 6.99 1.17
CA GLN A 130 16.63 6.47 0.23
C GLN A 130 16.25 5.07 -0.28
N TRP A 131 15.77 4.20 0.60
CA TRP A 131 15.29 2.87 0.22
C TRP A 131 14.03 2.92 -0.66
N ASN A 132 13.07 3.79 -0.35
CA ASN A 132 11.88 3.96 -1.19
C ASN A 132 12.24 4.51 -2.59
N LEU A 133 13.18 5.44 -2.68
CA LEU A 133 13.70 5.93 -3.97
C LEU A 133 14.45 4.84 -4.75
N LEU A 134 15.24 4.03 -4.06
CA LEU A 134 15.94 2.89 -4.66
C LEU A 134 14.96 1.83 -5.18
N ALA A 135 13.93 1.49 -4.39
CA ALA A 135 12.88 0.58 -4.81
C ALA A 135 12.16 1.10 -6.06
N LEU A 136 11.83 2.40 -6.10
CA LEU A 136 11.18 3.01 -7.25
C LEU A 136 12.07 2.98 -8.49
N ALA A 137 13.33 3.39 -8.37
CA ALA A 137 14.28 3.39 -9.48
C ALA A 137 14.48 1.97 -10.05
N TYR A 138 14.54 0.96 -9.18
CA TYR A 138 14.65 -0.42 -9.59
C TYR A 138 13.36 -0.92 -10.28
N ALA A 139 12.18 -0.57 -9.73
CA ALA A 139 10.89 -0.93 -10.32
C ALA A 139 10.69 -0.31 -11.71
N GLU A 140 11.10 0.95 -11.92
CA GLU A 140 10.98 1.64 -13.21
C GLU A 140 11.85 1.02 -14.31
N GLN A 141 13.00 0.48 -13.92
CA GLN A 141 13.96 -0.15 -14.84
C GLN A 141 13.72 -1.65 -15.02
N ALA A 142 12.79 -2.24 -14.27
CA ALA A 142 12.55 -3.68 -14.30
C ALA A 142 12.02 -4.13 -15.65
N SER A 143 12.56 -5.25 -16.15
CA SER A 143 12.12 -5.89 -17.39
C SER A 143 10.81 -6.67 -17.18
N GLU A 144 10.61 -7.23 -15.99
CA GLU A 144 9.43 -7.98 -15.59
C GLU A 144 8.21 -7.06 -15.39
N PRO A 145 7.10 -7.28 -16.10
CA PRO A 145 5.88 -6.49 -15.91
C PRO A 145 5.34 -6.50 -14.49
N ARG A 146 5.46 -7.63 -13.79
CA ARG A 146 5.04 -7.79 -12.38
C ARG A 146 5.85 -6.89 -11.46
N ALA A 147 7.17 -6.77 -11.67
CA ALA A 147 8.02 -5.88 -10.89
C ALA A 147 7.64 -4.40 -11.10
N ARG A 148 7.34 -4.00 -12.35
CA ARG A 148 6.85 -2.63 -12.66
C ARG A 148 5.52 -2.29 -11.98
N GLN A 149 4.69 -3.27 -11.59
CA GLN A 149 3.44 -3.00 -10.85
C GLN A 149 3.69 -2.33 -9.49
N TRP A 150 4.88 -2.49 -8.91
CA TRP A 150 5.24 -1.79 -7.68
C TRP A 150 5.28 -0.26 -7.81
N CYS A 151 5.53 0.27 -9.02
CA CYS A 151 5.59 1.72 -9.26
C CYS A 151 4.35 2.43 -8.72
N GLY A 152 3.15 1.88 -8.94
CA GLY A 152 1.91 2.49 -8.48
C GLY A 152 1.83 2.69 -6.95
N ALA A 153 2.32 1.73 -6.17
CA ALA A 153 2.38 1.83 -4.71
C ALA A 153 3.52 2.75 -4.25
N LEU A 154 4.69 2.64 -4.88
CA LEU A 154 5.88 3.42 -4.54
C LEU A 154 5.69 4.91 -4.81
N TYR A 155 5.10 5.29 -5.95
CA TYR A 155 4.75 6.67 -6.24
C TYR A 155 3.81 7.27 -5.19
N ASN A 156 2.78 6.51 -4.79
CA ASN A 156 1.85 6.98 -3.75
C ASN A 156 2.57 7.16 -2.40
N ASN A 157 3.39 6.20 -1.99
CA ASN A 157 4.10 6.26 -0.71
C ASN A 157 5.12 7.40 -0.68
N LEU A 158 5.88 7.60 -1.76
CA LEU A 158 6.81 8.72 -1.88
C LEU A 158 6.08 10.06 -1.96
N GLY A 159 4.95 10.12 -2.66
CA GLY A 159 4.09 11.30 -2.69
C GLY A 159 3.65 11.71 -1.29
N TRP A 160 3.16 10.77 -0.48
CA TRP A 160 2.83 11.05 0.92
C TRP A 160 4.05 11.37 1.76
N THR A 161 5.17 10.70 1.57
CA THR A 161 6.42 11.00 2.31
C THR A 161 6.84 12.45 2.09
N TYR A 162 6.87 12.90 0.83
CA TYR A 162 7.19 14.28 0.51
C TYR A 162 6.12 15.25 1.03
N HIS A 163 4.84 14.91 0.91
CA HIS A 163 3.73 15.73 1.38
C HIS A 163 3.81 16.00 2.89
N HIS A 164 4.02 14.96 3.71
CA HIS A 164 4.17 15.11 5.16
C HIS A 164 5.42 15.92 5.55
N SER A 165 6.47 15.90 4.72
CA SER A 165 7.67 16.73 4.91
C SER A 165 7.53 18.17 4.40
N GLY A 166 6.36 18.56 3.89
CA GLY A 166 6.10 19.90 3.33
C GLY A 166 6.72 20.14 1.95
N GLN A 167 7.34 19.12 1.32
CA GLN A 167 7.92 19.20 -0.02
C GLN A 167 6.84 18.95 -1.08
N TYR A 168 5.84 19.84 -1.14
CA TYR A 168 4.62 19.61 -1.90
C TYR A 168 4.85 19.51 -3.42
N GLU A 169 5.84 20.18 -3.98
CA GLU A 169 6.17 20.09 -5.41
C GLU A 169 6.68 18.69 -5.77
N LYS A 170 7.57 18.12 -4.94
CA LYS A 170 8.04 16.73 -5.12
C LYS A 170 6.92 15.72 -4.88
N ALA A 171 6.05 16.01 -3.92
CA ALA A 171 4.87 15.18 -3.68
C ALA A 171 3.96 15.14 -4.90
N LEU A 172 3.68 16.31 -5.50
CA LEU A 172 2.88 16.43 -6.69
C LEU A 172 3.49 15.65 -7.87
N GLU A 173 4.80 15.77 -8.10
CA GLU A 173 5.50 15.00 -9.13
C GLU A 173 5.26 13.49 -8.96
N MET A 174 5.44 12.97 -7.74
CA MET A 174 5.23 11.55 -7.47
C MET A 174 3.76 11.13 -7.68
N PHE A 175 2.79 11.93 -7.22
CA PHE A 175 1.38 11.63 -7.42
C PHE A 175 0.96 11.67 -8.90
N GLU A 176 1.48 12.62 -9.69
CA GLU A 176 1.21 12.72 -11.13
C GLU A 176 1.78 11.53 -11.90
N ARG A 177 3.00 11.10 -11.56
CA ARG A 177 3.61 9.88 -12.12
C ARG A 177 2.81 8.63 -11.74
N GLY A 178 2.35 8.54 -10.49
CA GLY A 178 1.46 7.47 -10.03
C GLY A 178 0.11 7.45 -10.76
N LEU A 179 -0.47 8.62 -11.04
CA LEU A 179 -1.70 8.76 -11.80
C LEU A 179 -1.52 8.31 -13.26
N ALA A 180 -0.43 8.75 -13.92
CA ALA A 180 -0.12 8.32 -15.28
C ALA A 180 0.01 6.80 -15.38
N PHE A 181 0.77 6.19 -14.45
CA PHE A 181 0.96 4.74 -14.38
C PHE A 181 -0.37 3.96 -14.24
N ARG A 182 -1.29 4.42 -13.39
CA ARG A 182 -2.57 3.74 -13.16
C ARG A 182 -3.55 3.88 -14.32
N ARG A 183 -3.51 5.01 -15.04
CA ARG A 183 -4.26 5.21 -16.28
C ARG A 183 -3.80 4.26 -17.37
N GLU A 184 -2.50 4.14 -17.57
CA GLU A 184 -1.91 3.20 -18.53
C GLU A 184 -2.26 1.74 -18.19
N SER A 185 -2.29 1.42 -16.89
CA SER A 185 -2.63 0.08 -16.38
C SER A 185 -4.14 -0.21 -16.31
N GLN A 186 -5.00 0.72 -16.74
CA GLN A 186 -6.48 0.61 -16.72
C GLN A 186 -7.08 0.24 -15.35
N GLN A 187 -6.43 0.68 -14.26
CA GLN A 187 -6.86 0.44 -12.87
C GLN A 187 -7.83 1.55 -12.44
N ALA A 188 -9.11 1.42 -12.79
CA ALA A 188 -10.08 2.52 -12.65
C ALA A 188 -10.26 2.99 -11.20
N ALA A 189 -10.36 2.06 -10.24
CA ALA A 189 -10.54 2.41 -8.82
C ALA A 189 -9.33 3.14 -8.27
N GLU A 190 -8.14 2.64 -8.57
CA GLU A 190 -6.89 3.20 -8.10
C GLU A 190 -6.53 4.49 -8.83
N THR A 191 -6.97 4.66 -10.08
CA THR A 191 -6.87 5.93 -10.81
C THR A 191 -7.62 7.04 -10.08
N ARG A 192 -8.84 6.77 -9.57
CA ARG A 192 -9.60 7.74 -8.77
C ARG A 192 -8.85 8.14 -7.51
N ILE A 193 -8.27 7.17 -6.80
CA ILE A 193 -7.45 7.44 -5.60
C ILE A 193 -6.24 8.32 -5.96
N ALA A 194 -5.55 8.03 -7.07
CA ALA A 194 -4.40 8.84 -7.49
C ALA A 194 -4.81 10.27 -7.90
N GLN A 195 -5.95 10.45 -8.58
CA GLN A 195 -6.50 11.79 -8.87
C GLN A 195 -6.82 12.56 -7.59
N TRP A 196 -7.38 11.89 -6.58
CA TRP A 196 -7.66 12.50 -5.29
C TRP A 196 -6.36 12.96 -4.60
N CYS A 197 -5.30 12.15 -4.65
CA CYS A 197 -3.99 12.50 -4.10
C CYS A 197 -3.39 13.74 -4.78
N VAL A 198 -3.45 13.80 -6.13
CA VAL A 198 -3.04 14.98 -6.91
C VAL A 198 -3.83 16.21 -6.47
N ALA A 199 -5.16 16.12 -6.39
CA ALA A 199 -6.01 17.24 -6.01
C ALA A 199 -5.74 17.75 -4.59
N ARG A 200 -5.57 16.85 -3.60
CA ARG A 200 -5.19 17.22 -2.23
C ARG A 200 -3.81 17.91 -2.20
N CYS A 201 -2.85 17.42 -2.99
CA CYS A 201 -1.52 18.02 -3.08
C CYS A 201 -1.56 19.42 -3.71
N LEU A 202 -2.37 19.61 -4.77
CA LEU A 202 -2.61 20.92 -5.37
C LEU A 202 -3.22 21.91 -4.37
N ARG A 203 -4.16 21.46 -3.52
CA ARG A 203 -4.69 22.31 -2.44
C ARG A 203 -3.59 22.74 -1.48
N SER A 204 -2.66 21.84 -1.14
CA SER A 204 -1.52 22.12 -0.25
C SER A 204 -0.53 23.12 -0.88
N LEU A 205 -0.42 23.13 -2.21
CA LEU A 205 0.32 24.13 -3.00
C LEU A 205 -0.44 25.44 -3.22
N ASN A 206 -1.62 25.62 -2.59
CA ASN A 206 -2.52 26.75 -2.82
C ASN A 206 -3.00 26.91 -4.28
N ARG A 207 -2.94 25.83 -5.08
CA ARG A 207 -3.51 25.74 -6.44
C ARG A 207 -4.99 25.34 -6.36
N LEU A 208 -5.75 26.13 -5.61
CA LEU A 208 -7.09 25.79 -5.13
C LEU A 208 -8.12 25.57 -6.26
N ALA A 209 -8.04 26.35 -7.34
CA ALA A 209 -8.95 26.22 -8.48
C ALA A 209 -8.77 24.87 -9.21
N GLU A 210 -7.52 24.42 -9.36
CA GLU A 210 -7.19 23.15 -10.00
C GLU A 210 -7.59 21.96 -9.11
N ALA A 211 -7.30 22.06 -7.81
CA ALA A 211 -7.74 21.06 -6.82
C ALA A 211 -9.27 20.90 -6.84
N LEU A 212 -10.01 22.01 -6.78
CA LEU A 212 -11.47 22.00 -6.80
C LEU A 212 -12.02 21.40 -8.11
N ALA A 213 -11.42 21.71 -9.26
CA ALA A 213 -11.83 21.18 -10.55
C ALA A 213 -11.66 19.65 -10.62
N LEU A 214 -10.52 19.13 -10.15
CA LEU A 214 -10.27 17.69 -10.10
C LEU A 214 -11.23 16.97 -9.14
N GLN A 215 -11.47 17.52 -7.95
CA GLN A 215 -12.41 16.91 -7.00
C GLN A 215 -13.85 16.92 -7.53
N LYS A 216 -14.26 17.96 -8.27
CA LYS A 216 -15.57 17.99 -8.94
C LYS A 216 -15.70 16.94 -10.04
N ALA A 217 -14.62 16.71 -10.80
CA ALA A 217 -14.59 15.64 -11.80
C ALA A 217 -14.72 14.26 -11.15
N LEU A 218 -14.00 14.01 -10.04
CA LEU A 218 -14.14 12.78 -9.26
C LEU A 218 -15.55 12.58 -8.72
N LEU A 219 -16.16 13.63 -8.17
CA LEU A 219 -17.56 13.57 -7.71
C LEU A 219 -18.52 13.19 -8.85
N ALA A 220 -18.35 13.78 -10.05
CA ALA A 220 -19.17 13.45 -11.20
C ALA A 220 -19.02 11.97 -11.62
N GLU A 221 -17.79 11.44 -11.57
CA GLU A 221 -17.52 10.02 -11.83
C GLU A 221 -18.18 9.11 -10.79
N HIS A 222 -18.03 9.41 -9.50
CA HIS A 222 -18.68 8.65 -8.43
C HIS A 222 -20.20 8.64 -8.57
N ASN A 223 -20.81 9.78 -8.91
CA ASN A 223 -22.24 9.89 -9.18
C ASN A 223 -22.67 9.02 -10.37
N ALA A 224 -21.90 9.02 -11.47
CA ALA A 224 -22.19 8.18 -12.63
C ALA A 224 -22.11 6.67 -12.31
N LEU A 225 -21.25 6.29 -11.36
CA LEU A 225 -21.12 4.92 -10.87
C LEU A 225 -22.13 4.57 -9.77
N GLY A 226 -22.94 5.53 -9.30
CA GLY A 226 -23.84 5.32 -8.16
C GLY A 226 -23.11 5.06 -6.83
N THR A 227 -21.85 5.52 -6.73
CA THR A 227 -21.01 5.37 -5.53
C THR A 227 -20.85 6.70 -4.81
N ARG A 228 -20.40 6.65 -3.55
CA ARG A 228 -20.13 7.83 -2.72
C ARG A 228 -18.75 7.69 -2.10
N ASP A 229 -18.04 8.80 -1.97
CA ASP A 229 -16.70 8.82 -1.39
C ASP A 229 -16.58 10.01 -0.43
N GLY A 230 -16.47 9.67 0.87
CA GLY A 230 -16.37 10.65 1.95
C GLY A 230 -15.12 11.55 1.84
N TYR A 231 -14.01 11.03 1.31
CA TYR A 231 -12.77 11.76 1.15
C TYR A 231 -12.84 12.78 0.01
N VAL A 232 -13.57 12.46 -1.07
CA VAL A 232 -13.86 13.45 -2.14
C VAL A 232 -14.71 14.58 -1.61
N PHE A 233 -15.75 14.27 -0.83
CA PHE A 233 -16.58 15.30 -0.19
C PHE A 233 -15.80 16.19 0.77
N GLU A 234 -14.96 15.61 1.62
CA GLU A 234 -14.11 16.37 2.53
C GLU A 234 -13.20 17.34 1.77
N GLU A 235 -12.49 16.86 0.75
CA GLU A 235 -11.58 17.71 -0.01
C GLU A 235 -12.30 18.80 -0.82
N LEU A 236 -13.51 18.57 -1.30
CA LEU A 236 -14.35 19.62 -1.89
C LEU A 236 -14.66 20.71 -0.86
N GLY A 237 -15.06 20.32 0.35
CA GLY A 237 -15.29 21.23 1.46
C GLY A 237 -14.03 22.04 1.81
N GLU A 238 -12.88 21.37 1.94
CA GLU A 238 -11.59 22.03 2.23
C GLU A 238 -11.17 23.01 1.14
N CYS A 239 -11.30 22.64 -0.14
CA CYS A 239 -11.00 23.54 -1.26
C CYS A 239 -11.89 24.80 -1.23
N LEU A 240 -13.19 24.63 -1.01
CA LEU A 240 -14.14 25.73 -0.96
C LEU A 240 -13.92 26.64 0.25
N LEU A 241 -13.60 26.04 1.41
CA LEU A 241 -13.26 26.80 2.61
C LEU A 241 -12.00 27.63 2.41
N ALA A 242 -10.95 27.06 1.81
CA ALA A 242 -9.71 27.76 1.47
C ALA A 242 -9.93 28.88 0.43
N LEU A 243 -10.93 28.74 -0.45
CA LEU A 243 -11.37 29.78 -1.40
C LEU A 243 -12.29 30.84 -0.78
N HIS A 244 -12.49 30.84 0.55
CA HIS A 244 -13.41 31.73 1.26
C HIS A 244 -14.88 31.59 0.82
N ARG A 245 -15.32 30.35 0.50
CA ARG A 245 -16.70 30.01 0.09
C ARG A 245 -17.37 29.06 1.09
N PRO A 246 -17.52 29.45 2.36
CA PRO A 246 -17.97 28.53 3.43
C PRO A 246 -19.41 28.03 3.22
N LEU A 247 -20.31 28.85 2.68
CA LEU A 247 -21.70 28.44 2.42
C LEU A 247 -21.79 27.30 1.40
N GLU A 248 -20.90 27.28 0.41
CA GLU A 248 -20.81 26.20 -0.57
C GLU A 248 -20.09 24.96 -0.01
N ALA A 249 -19.18 25.15 0.96
CA ALA A 249 -18.43 24.06 1.58
C ALA A 249 -19.29 23.21 2.53
N ARG A 250 -20.20 23.84 3.29
CA ARG A 250 -21.09 23.19 4.28
C ARG A 250 -21.76 21.89 3.81
N PRO A 251 -22.48 21.86 2.66
CA PRO A 251 -23.13 20.63 2.21
C PRO A 251 -22.14 19.49 1.94
N TYR A 252 -20.92 19.80 1.50
CA TYR A 252 -19.89 18.79 1.30
C TYR A 252 -19.33 18.28 2.63
N PHE A 253 -19.12 19.14 3.63
CA PHE A 253 -18.73 18.68 4.97
C PHE A 253 -19.82 17.81 5.63
N ALA A 254 -21.10 18.13 5.43
CA ALA A 254 -22.21 17.29 5.88
C ALA A 254 -22.18 15.89 5.24
N GLN A 255 -21.94 15.82 3.93
CA GLN A 255 -21.82 14.56 3.20
C GLN A 255 -20.56 13.79 3.61
N ALA A 256 -19.43 14.46 3.77
CA ALA A 256 -18.18 13.85 4.24
C ALA A 256 -18.36 13.21 5.61
N TYR A 257 -18.96 13.94 6.57
CA TYR A 257 -19.26 13.38 7.90
C TYR A 257 -20.19 12.17 7.81
N ALA A 258 -21.26 12.25 7.02
CA ALA A 258 -22.20 11.14 6.87
C ALA A 258 -21.56 9.85 6.32
N GLU A 259 -20.64 9.96 5.36
CA GLU A 259 -19.91 8.80 4.81
C GLU A 259 -18.81 8.31 5.77
N LEU A 260 -17.93 9.22 6.24
CA LEU A 260 -16.74 8.85 6.99
C LEU A 260 -17.05 8.40 8.43
N ALA A 261 -18.16 8.84 9.03
CA ALA A 261 -18.58 8.38 10.35
C ALA A 261 -19.10 6.93 10.36
N GLN A 262 -19.30 6.31 9.20
CA GLN A 262 -19.65 4.88 9.10
C GLN A 262 -18.41 3.97 9.17
N ASP A 263 -17.21 4.51 8.97
CA ASP A 263 -15.95 3.77 9.07
C ASP A 263 -15.56 3.61 10.55
N ALA A 264 -15.65 2.37 11.05
CA ALA A 264 -15.34 2.04 12.45
C ALA A 264 -13.90 2.44 12.83
N TRP A 265 -12.95 2.34 11.90
CA TRP A 265 -11.56 2.71 12.16
C TRP A 265 -11.43 4.23 12.34
N LEU A 266 -12.07 5.03 11.49
CA LEU A 266 -12.07 6.50 11.64
C LEU A 266 -12.77 6.95 12.92
N VAL A 267 -13.88 6.28 13.29
CA VAL A 267 -14.57 6.57 14.55
C VAL A 267 -13.68 6.32 15.76
N GLU A 268 -12.92 5.22 15.75
CA GLU A 268 -12.02 4.85 16.85
C GLU A 268 -10.73 5.70 16.88
N ASN A 269 -10.16 6.04 15.73
CA ASN A 269 -8.81 6.61 15.63
C ASN A 269 -8.77 8.09 15.21
N GLU A 270 -9.83 8.63 14.59
CA GLU A 270 -9.87 10.00 14.04
C GLU A 270 -11.11 10.79 14.49
N ALA A 271 -11.60 10.56 15.71
CA ALA A 271 -12.78 11.24 16.26
C ALA A 271 -12.73 12.78 16.16
N ALA A 272 -11.53 13.37 16.34
CA ALA A 272 -11.34 14.82 16.21
C ALA A 272 -11.55 15.34 14.77
N ARG A 273 -11.16 14.55 13.75
CA ARG A 273 -11.42 14.88 12.35
C ARG A 273 -12.92 14.85 12.06
N LEU A 274 -13.61 13.79 12.49
CA LEU A 274 -15.05 13.65 12.32
C LEU A 274 -15.82 14.78 13.01
N GLU A 275 -15.44 15.15 14.23
CA GLU A 275 -16.07 16.26 14.95
C GLU A 275 -15.84 17.60 14.22
N ARG A 276 -14.66 17.83 13.64
CA ARG A 276 -14.41 19.02 12.81
C ARG A 276 -15.29 19.04 11.56
N LEU A 277 -15.45 17.92 10.85
CA LEU A 277 -16.33 17.83 9.69
C LEU A 277 -17.78 18.16 10.09
N LYS A 278 -18.24 17.62 11.22
CA LYS A 278 -19.56 17.92 11.77
C LYS A 278 -19.73 19.40 12.08
N GLN A 279 -18.77 20.03 12.74
CA GLN A 279 -18.83 21.47 13.05
C GLN A 279 -18.87 22.34 11.79
N LEU A 280 -18.10 21.99 10.77
CA LEU A 280 -18.06 22.70 9.49
C LEU A 280 -19.31 22.46 8.62
N SER A 281 -20.17 21.49 9.00
CA SER A 281 -21.43 21.22 8.33
C SER A 281 -22.59 22.13 8.77
N LEU A 282 -22.42 22.87 9.88
CA LEU A 282 -23.41 23.78 10.48
C LEU A 282 -23.33 25.21 9.90
#